data_AF-A0A9E4RLC2-F1
#
_entry.id   AF-A0A9E4RLC2-F1
#
_cell.length_a   1.000
_cell.length_b   1.000
_cell.length_c   1.000
_cell.angle_alpha   90.00
_cell.angle_beta   90.00
_cell.angle_gamma   90.00
#
_symmetry.space_group_name_H-M   'P 1'
#
loop_
_entity.id
_entity.type
_entity.pdbx_description
1 polymer ?
#
loop_
_entity_poly.entity_id
_entity_poly.type
_entity_poly.pdbx_seq_one_letter_code
_entity_poly.pdbx_strand_id
1 'polypeptide(L)'
;LAPADAVLAADHGASAIVVSNHGGRQLDGTPAGIEALPDVVAAVGDRLEVLVDGGVRRGTDVLKALAFGARAVLIGRPYIWGLALDGENGVAHVLEMLQAEFELAMTLSGATSVAQINRALVR
;
A
#
# COMPACT_ATOMS: atom_id res chain seq x y z
N LEU A 1 -9.49 -5.30 -7.61
CA LEU A 1 -8.27 -5.70 -8.36
C LEU A 1 -8.37 -5.34 -9.83
N ALA A 2 -9.57 -5.41 -10.44
CA ALA A 2 -9.76 -4.99 -11.82
C ALA A 2 -9.79 -3.45 -11.96
N PRO A 3 -9.14 -2.87 -12.97
CA PRO A 3 -9.21 -1.43 -13.23
C PRO A 3 -10.63 -0.93 -13.57
N ALA A 4 -11.45 -1.77 -14.22
CA ALA A 4 -12.83 -1.42 -14.56
C ALA A 4 -13.70 -1.15 -13.32
N ASP A 5 -13.53 -1.92 -12.24
CA ASP A 5 -14.26 -1.71 -10.99
C ASP A 5 -13.84 -0.40 -10.31
N ALA A 6 -12.56 -0.03 -10.42
CA ALA A 6 -12.05 1.22 -9.91
C ALA A 6 -12.63 2.43 -10.68
N VAL A 7 -12.81 2.29 -12.00
CA VAL A 7 -13.48 3.31 -12.82
C VAL A 7 -14.92 3.47 -12.38
N LEU A 8 -15.66 2.36 -12.23
CA LEU A 8 -17.03 2.36 -11.74
C LEU A 8 -17.15 3.00 -10.36
N ALA A 9 -16.22 2.72 -9.44
CA ALA A 9 -16.23 3.32 -8.11
C ALA A 9 -16.15 4.85 -8.18
N ALA A 10 -15.29 5.41 -9.04
CA ALA A 10 -15.22 6.85 -9.21
C ALA A 10 -16.48 7.42 -9.87
N ASP A 11 -17.05 6.72 -10.86
CA ASP A 11 -18.29 7.15 -11.52
C ASP A 11 -19.48 7.19 -10.54
N HIS A 12 -19.42 6.41 -9.46
CA HIS A 12 -20.40 6.41 -8.37
C HIS A 12 -20.03 7.35 -7.20
N GLY A 13 -19.02 8.22 -7.37
CA GLY A 13 -18.69 9.26 -6.40
C GLY A 13 -17.90 8.78 -5.19
N ALA A 14 -17.22 7.63 -5.26
CA ALA A 14 -16.22 7.28 -4.25
C ALA A 14 -15.13 8.36 -4.18
N SER A 15 -14.53 8.57 -3.01
CA SER A 15 -13.38 9.49 -2.86
C SER A 15 -12.04 8.75 -2.91
N ALA A 16 -12.05 7.47 -2.57
CA ALA A 16 -10.86 6.62 -2.54
C ALA A 16 -11.23 5.15 -2.71
N ILE A 17 -10.24 4.34 -3.08
CA ILE A 17 -10.34 2.88 -3.15
C ILE A 17 -9.12 2.23 -2.51
N VAL A 18 -9.26 0.97 -2.09
CA VAL A 18 -8.15 0.14 -1.62
C VAL A 18 -7.98 -1.05 -2.56
N VAL A 19 -6.82 -1.15 -3.21
CA VAL A 19 -6.43 -2.33 -3.97
C VAL A 19 -6.10 -3.44 -2.98
N SER A 20 -6.98 -4.43 -2.88
CA SER A 20 -6.87 -5.53 -1.93
C SER A 20 -7.41 -6.82 -2.51
N ASN A 21 -6.77 -7.93 -2.14
CA ASN A 21 -7.31 -9.30 -2.28
C ASN A 21 -7.67 -9.90 -0.90
N HIS A 22 -7.88 -9.02 0.10
CA HIS A 22 -8.19 -9.37 1.47
C HIS A 22 -7.09 -10.22 2.15
N GLY A 23 -5.84 -9.96 1.77
CA GLY A 23 -4.68 -10.71 2.24
C GLY A 23 -4.67 -12.17 1.82
N GLY A 24 -5.25 -12.50 0.65
CA GLY A 24 -5.32 -13.85 0.09
C GLY A 24 -6.30 -14.76 0.84
N ARG A 25 -7.37 -14.20 1.41
CA ARG A 25 -8.34 -14.94 2.25
C ARG A 25 -9.73 -15.05 1.64
N GLN A 26 -9.94 -14.43 0.48
CA GLN A 26 -11.22 -14.45 -0.22
C GLN A 26 -11.08 -15.35 -1.46
N LEU A 27 -11.00 -14.77 -2.66
CA LEU A 27 -10.77 -15.55 -3.88
C LEU A 27 -9.29 -15.82 -4.10
N ASP A 28 -8.91 -17.09 -3.96
CA ASP A 28 -7.55 -17.57 -4.25
C ASP A 28 -7.27 -17.60 -5.76
N GLY A 29 -5.98 -17.54 -6.14
CA GLY A 29 -5.53 -17.44 -7.53
C GLY A 29 -5.72 -16.06 -8.17
N THR A 30 -6.12 -15.05 -7.39
CA THR A 30 -6.14 -13.65 -7.83
C THR A 30 -4.73 -13.05 -7.83
N PRO A 31 -4.46 -12.01 -8.64
CA PRO A 31 -3.18 -11.31 -8.61
C PRO A 31 -2.82 -10.78 -7.22
N ALA A 32 -1.52 -10.57 -6.97
CA ALA A 32 -1.11 -9.86 -5.77
C ALA A 32 -1.58 -8.39 -5.84
N GLY A 33 -1.91 -7.80 -4.69
CA GLY A 33 -2.38 -6.40 -4.63
C GLY A 33 -1.40 -5.42 -5.27
N ILE A 34 -0.09 -5.61 -5.06
CA ILE A 34 0.97 -4.77 -5.64
C ILE A 34 1.10 -4.93 -7.17
N GLU A 35 0.74 -6.09 -7.73
CA GLU A 35 0.78 -6.34 -9.17
C GLU A 35 -0.41 -5.67 -9.88
N ALA A 36 -1.58 -5.65 -9.24
CA ALA A 36 -2.77 -4.99 -9.77
C ALA A 36 -2.73 -3.46 -9.62
N LEU A 37 -1.93 -2.94 -8.69
CA LEU A 37 -1.91 -1.53 -8.32
C LEU A 37 -1.63 -0.58 -9.50
N PRO A 38 -0.60 -0.77 -10.34
CA PRO A 38 -0.28 0.19 -11.41
C PRO A 38 -1.42 0.38 -12.41
N ASP A 39 -2.09 -0.70 -12.81
CA ASP A 39 -3.18 -0.66 -13.78
C ASP A 39 -4.42 0.03 -13.20
N VAL A 40 -4.69 -0.19 -11.90
CA VAL A 40 -5.77 0.50 -11.18
C VAL A 40 -5.50 1.99 -11.08
N VAL A 41 -4.29 2.39 -10.68
CA VAL A 41 -3.88 3.80 -10.60
C VAL A 41 -4.00 4.47 -11.97
N ALA A 42 -3.52 3.82 -13.03
CA ALA A 42 -3.60 4.34 -14.39
C ALA A 42 -5.04 4.56 -14.86
N ALA A 43 -5.97 3.66 -14.49
CA ALA A 43 -7.36 3.75 -14.92
C ALA A 43 -8.16 4.86 -14.21
N VAL A 44 -7.84 5.18 -12.96
CA VAL A 44 -8.57 6.20 -12.20
C VAL A 44 -7.93 7.59 -12.30
N GLY A 45 -6.62 7.67 -12.58
CA GLY A 45 -5.88 8.92 -12.61
C GLY A 45 -6.09 9.74 -11.33
N ASP A 46 -6.32 11.04 -11.49
CA ASP A 46 -6.52 11.96 -10.35
C ASP A 46 -7.95 11.92 -9.76
N ARG A 47 -8.84 11.03 -10.25
CA ARG A 47 -10.25 10.99 -9.82
C ARG A 47 -10.42 10.39 -8.42
N LEU A 48 -9.47 9.57 -7.96
CA LEU A 48 -9.54 8.85 -6.69
C LEU A 48 -8.17 8.78 -6.03
N GLU A 49 -8.13 8.86 -4.71
CA GLU A 49 -6.98 8.36 -3.97
C GLU A 49 -6.97 6.82 -4.00
N VAL A 50 -5.82 6.23 -4.30
CA VAL A 50 -5.65 4.78 -4.34
C VAL A 50 -4.77 4.34 -3.19
N LEU A 51 -5.30 3.49 -2.31
CA LEU A 51 -4.54 2.82 -1.27
C LEU A 51 -4.29 1.36 -1.65
N VAL A 52 -3.36 0.68 -0.98
CA VAL A 52 -3.10 -0.75 -1.20
C VAL A 52 -2.82 -1.48 0.11
N ASP A 53 -3.27 -2.73 0.20
CA ASP A 53 -2.90 -3.64 1.28
C ASP A 53 -2.41 -4.99 0.73
N GLY A 54 -2.09 -5.90 1.65
CA GLY A 54 -1.69 -7.25 1.30
C GLY A 54 -0.18 -7.37 1.10
N GLY A 55 0.49 -8.06 2.04
CA GLY A 55 1.91 -8.38 1.91
C GLY A 55 2.90 -7.29 2.32
N VAL A 56 2.47 -6.07 2.68
CA VAL A 56 3.39 -5.00 3.17
C VAL A 56 4.02 -5.40 4.50
N ARG A 57 5.33 -5.65 4.52
CA ARG A 57 6.06 -6.11 5.73
C ARG A 57 7.37 -5.37 5.97
N ARG A 58 7.89 -4.67 4.98
CA ARG A 58 9.13 -3.90 5.04
C ARG A 58 8.91 -2.45 4.62
N GLY A 59 9.79 -1.57 5.04
CA GLY A 59 9.80 -0.18 4.59
C GLY A 59 9.94 -0.03 3.06
N THR A 60 10.69 -0.93 2.42
CA THR A 60 10.82 -0.95 0.95
C THR A 60 9.54 -1.40 0.23
N ASP A 61 8.64 -2.13 0.89
CA ASP A 61 7.33 -2.45 0.32
C ASP A 61 6.45 -1.20 0.27
N VAL A 62 6.50 -0.38 1.33
CA VAL A 62 5.85 0.94 1.38
C VAL A 62 6.38 1.83 0.27
N LEU A 63 7.70 1.94 0.14
CA LEU A 63 8.36 2.74 -0.90
C LEU A 63 7.89 2.32 -2.31
N LYS A 64 7.87 1.02 -2.61
CA LYS A 64 7.43 0.49 -3.91
C LYS A 64 5.96 0.77 -4.18
N ALA A 65 5.09 0.58 -3.20
CA ALA A 65 3.66 0.87 -3.33
C ALA A 65 3.41 2.35 -3.68
N LEU A 66 4.07 3.26 -2.96
CA LEU A 66 4.00 4.69 -3.23
C LEU A 66 4.58 5.03 -4.62
N ALA A 67 5.70 4.41 -5.01
CA ALA A 67 6.29 4.59 -6.34
C ALA A 67 5.41 4.08 -7.49
N PHE A 68 4.55 3.09 -7.21
CA PHE A 68 3.51 2.62 -8.13
C PHE A 68 2.22 3.45 -8.10
N GLY A 69 2.18 4.53 -7.31
CA GLY A 69 1.11 5.51 -7.30
C GLY A 69 0.05 5.29 -6.22
N ALA A 70 0.28 4.39 -5.25
CA ALA A 70 -0.54 4.39 -4.05
C ALA A 70 -0.31 5.68 -3.24
N ARG A 71 -1.37 6.22 -2.64
CA ARG A 71 -1.31 7.32 -1.69
C ARG A 71 -0.80 6.86 -0.31
N ALA A 72 -1.20 5.66 0.09
CA ALA A 72 -0.81 5.05 1.35
C ALA A 72 -0.94 3.52 1.28
N VAL A 73 -0.30 2.85 2.22
CA VAL A 73 -0.44 1.40 2.43
C VAL A 73 -1.23 1.12 3.69
N LEU A 74 -1.90 -0.03 3.73
CA LEU A 74 -2.51 -0.57 4.94
C LEU A 74 -1.82 -1.88 5.34
N ILE A 75 -1.71 -2.11 6.65
CA ILE A 75 -1.26 -3.37 7.23
C ILE A 75 -2.41 -4.06 7.95
N GLY A 76 -2.47 -5.38 7.88
CA GLY A 76 -3.48 -6.20 8.57
C GLY A 76 -2.85 -7.06 9.65
N ARG A 77 -2.33 -8.23 9.25
CA ARG A 77 -1.71 -9.20 10.18
C ARG A 77 -0.59 -8.61 11.08
N PRO A 78 0.30 -7.71 10.61
CA PRO A 78 1.40 -7.23 11.44
C PRO A 78 0.98 -6.57 12.76
N TYR A 79 -0.03 -5.70 12.75
CA TYR A 79 -0.48 -5.07 14.00
C TYR A 79 -1.13 -6.09 14.94
N ILE A 80 -1.79 -7.13 14.40
CA ILE A 80 -2.36 -8.21 15.22
C ILE A 80 -1.24 -9.03 15.88
N TRP A 81 -0.12 -9.25 15.18
CA TRP A 81 1.05 -9.93 15.76
C TRP A 81 1.66 -9.12 16.91
N GLY A 82 1.79 -7.80 16.72
CA GLY A 82 2.20 -6.90 17.80
C GLY A 82 1.24 -6.96 18.99
N LEU A 83 -0.07 -6.86 18.73
CA LEU A 83 -1.11 -6.97 19.75
C LEU A 83 -1.01 -8.26 20.56
N ALA A 84 -0.77 -9.39 19.90
CA ALA A 84 -0.63 -10.68 20.56
C ALA A 84 0.64 -10.80 21.40
N LEU A 85 1.69 -10.04 21.09
CA LEU A 85 2.97 -10.09 21.79
C LEU A 85 2.96 -9.22 23.06
N ASP A 86 2.51 -7.96 22.94
CA ASP A 86 2.58 -6.99 24.05
C ASP A 86 1.48 -5.92 23.98
N GLY A 87 0.26 -6.33 23.59
CA GLY A 87 -0.90 -5.44 23.59
C GLY A 87 -0.69 -4.18 22.75
N GLU A 88 -1.06 -3.03 23.32
CA GLU A 88 -0.88 -1.71 22.69
C GLU A 88 0.59 -1.41 22.35
N ASN A 89 1.53 -1.72 23.25
CA ASN A 89 2.96 -1.49 23.04
C ASN A 89 3.48 -2.30 21.86
N GLY A 90 3.02 -3.54 21.71
CA GLY A 90 3.41 -4.38 20.58
C GLY A 90 2.86 -3.85 19.24
N VAL A 91 1.65 -3.28 19.22
CA VAL A 91 1.11 -2.58 18.04
C VAL A 91 1.96 -1.36 17.71
N ALA A 92 2.25 -0.51 18.70
CA ALA A 92 3.08 0.68 18.53
C ALA A 92 4.46 0.31 17.98
N HIS A 93 5.10 -0.70 18.55
CA HIS A 93 6.41 -1.18 18.13
C HIS A 93 6.44 -1.65 16.66
N VAL A 94 5.39 -2.34 16.19
CA VAL A 94 5.28 -2.74 14.78
C VAL A 94 5.19 -1.52 13.85
N LEU A 95 4.44 -0.49 14.24
CA LEU A 95 4.31 0.74 13.46
C LEU A 95 5.62 1.52 13.42
N GLU A 96 6.30 1.65 14.57
CA GLU A 96 7.61 2.31 14.69
C GLU A 96 8.68 1.62 13.85
N MET A 97 8.75 0.28 13.88
CA MET A 97 9.69 -0.47 13.05
C MET A 97 9.44 -0.26 11.56
N LEU A 98 8.17 -0.33 11.12
CA LEU A 98 7.83 -0.13 9.72
C LEU A 98 8.13 1.30 9.26
N GLN A 99 7.88 2.30 10.11
CA GLN A 99 8.23 3.69 9.87
C GLN A 99 9.74 3.87 9.73
N ALA A 100 10.53 3.36 10.67
CA ALA A 100 11.99 3.47 10.64
C ALA A 100 12.60 2.80 9.40
N GLU A 101 12.10 1.62 9.01
CA GLU A 101 12.54 0.98 7.77
C GLU A 101 12.16 1.79 6.52
N PHE A 102 10.98 2.44 6.52
CA PHE A 102 10.53 3.27 5.40
C PHE A 102 11.38 4.55 5.27
N GLU A 103 11.67 5.22 6.37
CA GLU A 103 12.57 6.39 6.43
C GLU A 103 13.98 6.03 5.93
N LEU A 104 14.50 4.86 6.32
CA LEU A 104 15.77 4.34 5.81
C LEU A 104 15.71 4.09 4.30
N ALA A 105 14.65 3.48 3.79
CA ALA A 105 14.47 3.24 2.36
C ALA A 105 14.37 4.54 1.55
N MET A 106 13.67 5.55 2.06
CA MET A 106 13.63 6.90 1.47
C MET A 106 15.03 7.54 1.43
N THR A 107 15.75 7.49 2.55
CA THR A 107 17.12 8.02 2.65
C THR A 107 18.05 7.38 1.62
N LEU A 108 18.04 6.05 1.51
CA LEU A 108 18.90 5.30 0.60
C LEU A 108 18.51 5.43 -0.87
N SER A 109 17.26 5.78 -1.17
CA SER A 109 16.77 6.04 -2.53
C SER A 109 16.91 7.51 -2.95
N GLY A 110 17.33 8.40 -2.04
CA GLY A 110 17.48 9.82 -2.29
C GLY A 110 16.16 10.62 -2.27
N ALA A 111 15.06 10.02 -1.82
CA ALA A 111 13.79 10.72 -1.66
C ALA A 111 13.76 11.43 -0.29
N THR A 112 13.80 12.76 -0.29
CA THR A 112 13.75 13.58 0.94
C THR A 112 12.32 13.89 1.41
N SER A 113 11.32 13.51 0.62
CA SER A 113 9.90 13.63 0.98
C SER A 113 9.08 12.58 0.24
N VAL A 114 7.89 12.25 0.76
CA VAL A 114 6.97 11.30 0.11
C VAL A 114 6.60 11.75 -1.30
N ALA A 115 6.48 13.06 -1.53
CA ALA A 115 6.16 13.63 -2.84
C ALA A 115 7.24 13.39 -3.92
N GLN A 116 8.47 13.04 -3.53
CA GLN A 116 9.53 12.70 -4.47
C GLN A 116 9.52 11.22 -4.87
N ILE A 117 8.76 10.37 -4.17
CA ILE A 117 8.64 8.95 -4.49
C ILE A 117 7.80 8.81 -5.76
N ASN A 118 8.40 8.30 -6.83
CA ASN A 118 7.76 8.19 -8.14
C ASN A 118 8.23 6.94 -8.88
N ARG A 119 7.65 6.70 -10.06
CA ARG A 119 7.88 5.49 -10.86
C ARG A 119 9.35 5.24 -11.22
N ALA A 120 10.23 6.25 -11.23
CA ALA A 120 11.65 6.06 -11.52
C ALA A 120 12.40 5.23 -10.45
N LEU A 121 11.84 5.08 -9.25
CA LEU A 121 12.42 4.27 -8.17
C LEU A 121 12.14 2.77 -8.30
N VAL A 122 11.33 2.36 -9.27
CA VAL A 122 10.90 0.97 -9.50
C VAL A 122 10.95 0.66 -11.00
N ARG A 123 10.99 -0.63 -11.36
CA ARG A 123 10.85 -1.08 -12.75
C ARG A 123 9.46 -1.69 -12.90
#